data_AF-A0A2N7UPA8-F1
#
_entry.id   AF-A0A2N7UPA8-F1
#
_cell.length_a   1.000
_cell.length_b   1.000
_cell.length_c   1.000
_cell.angle_alpha   90.00
_cell.angle_beta   90.00
_cell.angle_gamma   90.00
#
_symmetry.space_group_name_H-M   'P 1'
#
loop_
_entity.id
_entity.type
_entity.pdbx_description
1 polymer ?
#
loop_
_entity_poly.entity_id
_entity_poly.type
_entity_poly.pdbx_seq_one_letter_code
_entity_poly.pdbx_strand_id
1 'polypeptide(L)'
;MPPSDSSSSPVIHPPLLRVLMLLTLAAAVVALWYLTSYSLRGGGDMSWLAVETPCDLHVGPCTATAEERLVTFEMGSDGAIHALERVPLSVSLASVEAESVMVEFVGRDMDMGLHRFPLARDADGVFRGHGQVSLCTESVMPWQARVVATTANGRVGGQFDFDVERQAP
;
A
#
# COMPACT_ATOMS: atom_id res chain seq x y z
N MET A 1 -67.86 35.77 5.79
CA MET A 1 -66.59 35.64 5.04
C MET A 1 -66.08 34.22 5.30
N PRO A 2 -65.99 33.34 4.29
CA PRO A 2 -65.61 31.93 4.47
C PRO A 2 -64.09 31.73 4.58
N PRO A 3 -63.61 30.56 5.05
CA PRO A 3 -62.19 30.25 5.14
C PRO A 3 -61.60 29.85 3.78
N SER A 4 -60.33 30.19 3.57
CA SER A 4 -59.56 29.81 2.38
C SER A 4 -59.04 28.37 2.52
N ASP A 5 -59.57 27.44 1.72
CA ASP A 5 -59.00 26.10 1.53
C ASP A 5 -57.78 26.19 0.60
N SER A 6 -56.59 25.96 1.16
CA SER A 6 -55.36 25.77 0.40
C SER A 6 -55.27 24.33 -0.11
N SER A 7 -55.85 24.10 -1.30
CA SER A 7 -55.69 22.86 -2.07
C SER A 7 -54.23 22.67 -2.50
N SER A 8 -53.50 21.82 -1.79
CA SER A 8 -52.19 21.32 -2.23
C SER A 8 -52.39 20.32 -3.37
N SER A 9 -52.06 20.71 -4.60
CA SER A 9 -52.17 19.84 -5.77
C SER A 9 -51.13 18.71 -5.71
N PRO A 10 -51.51 17.44 -5.94
CA PRO A 10 -50.55 16.34 -6.02
C PRO A 10 -49.73 16.48 -7.30
N VAL A 11 -48.41 16.52 -7.19
CA VAL A 11 -47.48 16.60 -8.32
C VAL A 11 -47.48 15.25 -9.06
N ILE A 12 -48.21 15.16 -10.17
CA ILE A 12 -48.23 13.98 -11.03
C ILE A 12 -47.01 14.04 -11.96
N HIS A 13 -45.91 13.41 -11.56
CA HIS A 13 -44.74 13.26 -12.41
C HIS A 13 -45.05 12.35 -13.62
N PRO A 14 -44.66 12.73 -14.86
CA PRO A 14 -44.88 11.91 -16.04
C PRO A 14 -44.13 10.57 -15.91
N PRO A 15 -44.68 9.46 -16.43
CA PRO A 15 -44.12 8.11 -16.24
C PRO A 15 -42.67 8.00 -16.74
N LEU A 16 -42.31 8.76 -17.77
CA LEU A 16 -40.95 8.85 -18.30
C LEU A 16 -39.96 9.43 -17.28
N LEU A 17 -40.34 10.48 -16.55
CA LEU A 17 -39.48 11.08 -15.53
C LEU A 17 -39.23 10.11 -14.37
N ARG A 18 -40.24 9.32 -13.99
CA ARG A 18 -40.09 8.26 -12.98
C ARG A 18 -39.12 7.17 -13.44
N VAL A 19 -39.21 6.75 -14.69
CA VAL A 19 -38.26 5.76 -15.27
C VAL A 19 -36.84 6.31 -15.29
N LEU A 20 -36.66 7.57 -15.70
CA LEU A 20 -35.34 8.23 -15.68
C LEU A 20 -34.78 8.34 -14.26
N MET A 21 -35.61 8.71 -13.28
CA MET A 21 -35.20 8.76 -11.87
C MET A 21 -34.79 7.37 -11.33
N LEU A 22 -35.51 6.32 -11.69
CA LEU A 22 -35.15 4.95 -11.27
C LEU A 22 -33.85 4.48 -11.92
N LEU A 23 -33.64 4.79 -13.20
CA LEU A 23 -32.40 4.46 -13.91
C LEU A 23 -31.19 5.18 -13.32
N THR A 24 -31.31 6.48 -13.02
CA THR A 24 -30.22 7.23 -12.40
C THR A 24 -29.94 6.75 -10.98
N LEU A 25 -30.98 6.42 -10.19
CA LEU A 25 -30.82 5.84 -8.86
C LEU A 25 -30.11 4.48 -8.93
N ALA A 26 -30.50 3.61 -9.86
CA ALA A 26 -29.86 2.31 -10.06
C ALA A 26 -28.39 2.45 -10.46
N ALA A 27 -28.08 3.36 -11.39
CA ALA A 27 -26.71 3.65 -11.79
C ALA A 27 -25.88 4.19 -10.62
N ALA A 28 -26.45 5.09 -9.80
CA ALA A 28 -25.78 5.62 -8.61
C ALA A 28 -25.50 4.52 -7.57
N VAL A 29 -26.43 3.58 -7.36
CA VAL A 29 -26.24 2.43 -6.46
C VAL A 29 -25.12 1.53 -6.98
N VAL A 30 -25.09 1.22 -8.27
CA VAL A 30 -24.02 0.40 -8.88
C VAL A 30 -22.66 1.09 -8.76
N ALA A 31 -22.60 2.40 -9.04
CA ALA A 31 -21.38 3.18 -8.92
C ALA A 31 -20.89 3.24 -7.46
N LEU A 32 -21.80 3.46 -6.51
CA LEU A 32 -21.46 3.48 -5.08
C LEU A 32 -20.97 2.11 -4.61
N TRP A 33 -21.65 1.02 -5.00
CA TRP A 33 -21.21 -0.34 -4.69
C TRP A 33 -19.82 -0.63 -5.26
N TYR A 34 -19.58 -0.25 -6.52
CA TYR A 34 -18.27 -0.40 -7.16
C TYR A 34 -17.19 0.36 -6.39
N LEU A 35 -17.42 1.65 -6.11
CA LEU A 35 -16.48 2.51 -5.38
C LEU A 35 -16.20 2.00 -3.95
N THR A 36 -17.24 1.63 -3.20
CA THR A 36 -17.09 1.06 -1.86
C THR A 36 -16.31 -0.25 -1.92
N SER A 37 -16.61 -1.13 -2.87
CA SER A 37 -15.90 -2.41 -2.99
C SER A 37 -14.43 -2.23 -3.41
N TYR A 38 -14.12 -1.23 -4.23
CA TYR A 38 -12.75 -0.87 -4.60
C TYR A 38 -11.99 -0.27 -3.41
N SER A 39 -12.64 0.64 -2.67
CA SER A 39 -12.05 1.26 -1.48
C SER A 39 -11.81 0.25 -0.36
N LEU A 40 -12.74 -0.70 -0.15
CA LEU A 40 -12.57 -1.76 0.85
C LEU A 40 -11.46 -2.74 0.47
N ARG A 41 -11.27 -3.05 -0.83
CA ARG A 41 -10.13 -3.85 -1.31
C ARG A 41 -8.79 -3.16 -1.04
N GLY A 42 -8.71 -1.84 -1.22
CA GLY A 42 -7.52 -1.06 -0.85
C GLY A 42 -7.27 -0.97 0.67
N GLY A 43 -8.28 -1.27 1.49
CA GLY A 43 -8.23 -1.24 2.95
C GLY A 43 -8.12 -2.61 3.61
N GLY A 44 -7.90 -3.70 2.86
CA GLY A 44 -7.87 -5.05 3.40
C GLY A 44 -6.89 -5.23 4.57
N ASP A 45 -7.26 -6.15 5.48
CA ASP A 45 -6.46 -6.53 6.65
C ASP A 45 -5.00 -6.76 6.27
N MET A 46 -4.10 -6.18 7.07
CA MET A 46 -2.65 -6.28 6.88
C MET A 46 -2.12 -7.46 7.70
N SER A 47 -1.67 -8.52 7.03
CA SER A 47 -1.00 -9.67 7.64
C SER A 47 0.52 -9.47 7.66
N TRP A 48 1.07 -9.13 8.82
CA TRP A 48 2.52 -9.03 9.01
C TRP A 48 3.12 -10.40 9.29
N LEU A 49 4.15 -10.79 8.53
CA LEU A 49 4.95 -11.99 8.75
C LEU A 49 6.07 -11.70 9.75
N ALA A 50 6.52 -12.73 10.46
CA ALA A 50 7.63 -12.62 11.39
C ALA A 50 8.95 -12.66 10.62
N VAL A 51 9.84 -11.70 10.86
CA VAL A 51 11.18 -11.68 10.26
C VAL A 51 12.07 -12.71 10.95
N GLU A 52 12.75 -13.53 10.15
CA GLU A 52 13.74 -14.48 10.63
C GLU A 52 14.97 -13.74 11.18
N THR A 53 15.49 -14.21 12.31
CA THR A 53 16.65 -13.60 12.98
C THR A 53 17.85 -14.55 12.96
N PRO A 54 19.08 -14.04 12.76
CA PRO A 54 19.43 -12.63 12.53
C PRO A 54 19.07 -12.17 11.12
N CYS A 55 18.66 -10.91 11.00
CA CYS A 55 18.42 -10.22 9.73
C CYS A 55 19.28 -8.96 9.68
N ASP A 56 20.10 -8.85 8.65
CA ASP A 56 20.92 -7.67 8.36
C ASP A 56 20.87 -7.37 6.86
N LEU A 57 20.13 -6.32 6.50
CA LEU A 57 19.94 -5.89 5.11
C LEU A 57 21.20 -5.28 4.48
N HIS A 58 22.23 -4.96 5.27
CA HIS A 58 23.52 -4.50 4.75
C HIS A 58 24.39 -5.63 4.20
N VAL A 59 24.09 -6.87 4.61
CA VAL A 59 24.88 -8.06 4.26
C VAL A 59 24.18 -8.90 3.20
N GLY A 60 22.85 -8.94 3.21
CA GLY A 60 22.11 -9.74 2.23
C GLY A 60 20.60 -9.78 2.44
N PRO A 61 19.92 -10.76 1.80
CA PRO A 61 18.47 -10.88 1.85
C PRO A 61 17.99 -11.30 3.25
N CYS A 62 16.90 -10.68 3.70
CA CYS A 62 16.16 -11.10 4.88
C CYS A 62 14.82 -11.72 4.49
N THR A 63 14.38 -12.73 5.25
CA THR A 63 13.11 -13.42 4.98
C THR A 63 12.13 -13.23 6.14
N ALA A 64 10.88 -12.93 5.81
CA ALA A 64 9.76 -12.94 6.73
C ALA A 64 8.84 -14.11 6.39
N THR A 65 8.43 -14.88 7.40
CA THR A 65 7.63 -16.10 7.22
C THR A 65 6.44 -16.15 8.17
N ALA A 66 5.36 -16.78 7.70
CA ALA A 66 4.18 -17.10 8.50
C ALA A 66 3.44 -18.25 7.80
N GLU A 67 3.28 -19.38 8.51
CA GLU A 67 2.71 -20.61 7.95
C GLU A 67 3.51 -21.08 6.71
N GLU A 68 2.92 -21.05 5.52
CA GLU A 68 3.55 -21.42 4.24
C GLU A 68 3.93 -20.22 3.37
N ARG A 69 3.67 -18.99 3.84
CA ARG A 69 3.93 -17.75 3.10
C ARG A 69 5.33 -17.23 3.45
N LEU A 70 6.08 -16.84 2.43
CA LEU A 70 7.40 -16.24 2.59
C LEU A 70 7.52 -14.96 1.78
N VAL A 71 8.15 -13.95 2.40
CA VAL A 71 8.53 -12.69 1.78
C VAL A 71 10.01 -12.49 2.03
N THR A 72 10.82 -12.62 0.98
CA THR A 72 12.26 -12.32 1.05
C THR A 72 12.51 -10.95 0.44
N PHE A 73 13.19 -10.10 1.19
CA PHE A 73 13.52 -8.74 0.83
C PHE A 73 15.03 -8.55 0.85
N GLU A 74 15.53 -7.86 -0.16
CA GLU A 74 16.93 -7.56 -0.32
C GLU A 74 17.09 -6.10 -0.76
N MET A 75 18.11 -5.47 -0.20
CA MET A 75 18.60 -4.16 -0.61
C MET A 75 19.99 -4.39 -1.18
N GLY A 76 20.20 -4.09 -2.46
CA GLY A 76 21.51 -4.28 -3.09
C GLY A 76 22.45 -3.12 -2.76
N SER A 77 22.86 -3.05 -1.49
CA SER A 77 23.93 -2.17 -1.03
C SER A 77 25.23 -2.95 -0.88
N ASP A 78 26.33 -2.42 -1.42
CA ASP A 78 27.68 -2.95 -1.17
C ASP A 78 28.22 -2.44 0.19
N GLY A 79 27.49 -2.71 1.27
CA GLY A 79 27.84 -2.30 2.64
C GLY A 79 26.90 -1.25 3.24
N ALA A 80 27.42 -0.07 3.56
CA ALA A 80 26.64 0.98 4.22
C ALA A 80 25.55 1.52 3.29
N ILE A 81 24.33 1.64 3.79
CA ILE A 81 23.23 2.29 3.07
C ILE A 81 23.31 3.78 3.39
N HIS A 82 23.49 4.62 2.38
CA HIS A 82 23.61 6.06 2.58
C HIS A 82 22.32 6.82 2.23
N ALA A 83 22.04 7.88 2.98
CA ALA A 83 20.98 8.83 2.65
C ALA A 83 21.24 9.46 1.28
N LEU A 84 20.19 9.81 0.53
CA LEU A 84 20.27 10.37 -0.83
C LEU A 84 20.89 9.44 -1.88
N GLU A 85 21.19 8.18 -1.54
CA GLU A 85 21.60 7.16 -2.49
C GLU A 85 20.41 6.34 -2.97
N ARG A 86 20.37 6.05 -4.29
CA ARG A 86 19.38 5.12 -4.83
C ARG A 86 19.91 3.70 -4.69
N VAL A 87 19.19 2.89 -3.93
CA VAL A 87 19.51 1.49 -3.68
C VAL A 87 18.53 0.59 -4.45
N PRO A 88 19.02 -0.43 -5.17
CA PRO A 88 18.15 -1.40 -5.82
C PRO A 88 17.43 -2.24 -4.76
N LEU A 89 16.15 -2.52 -5.01
CA LEU A 89 15.27 -3.30 -4.14
C LEU A 89 14.81 -4.55 -4.88
N SER A 90 14.91 -5.71 -4.23
CA SER A 90 14.37 -6.98 -4.71
C SER A 90 13.44 -7.59 -3.66
N VAL A 91 12.25 -8.02 -4.11
CA VAL A 91 11.30 -8.77 -3.30
C VAL A 91 10.93 -10.04 -4.03
N SER A 92 11.20 -11.19 -3.42
CA SER A 92 10.69 -12.48 -3.87
C SER A 92 9.62 -12.99 -2.91
N LEU A 93 8.55 -13.52 -3.49
CA LEU A 93 7.39 -14.02 -2.78
C LEU A 93 7.24 -15.51 -3.03
N ALA A 94 7.01 -16.29 -1.98
CA ALA A 94 6.65 -17.71 -2.10
C ALA A 94 5.30 -17.96 -1.43
N SER A 95 4.45 -18.74 -2.12
CA SER A 95 3.07 -19.02 -1.72
C SER A 95 2.21 -17.75 -1.52
N VAL A 96 2.55 -16.66 -2.21
CA VAL A 96 1.84 -15.38 -2.18
C VAL A 96 1.64 -14.86 -3.61
N GLU A 97 0.39 -14.87 -4.06
CA GLU A 97 -0.02 -14.33 -5.37
C GLU A 97 -0.32 -12.82 -5.25
N ALA A 98 0.70 -12.00 -5.46
CA ALA A 98 0.60 -10.55 -5.39
C ALA A 98 0.24 -9.89 -6.73
N GLU A 99 -0.73 -8.99 -6.71
CA GLU A 99 -1.08 -8.10 -7.82
C GLU A 99 -0.10 -6.93 -7.92
N SER A 100 0.39 -6.44 -6.78
CA SER A 100 1.39 -5.38 -6.69
C SER A 100 2.22 -5.51 -5.42
N VAL A 101 3.46 -5.00 -5.47
CA VAL A 101 4.36 -4.92 -4.31
C VAL A 101 4.84 -3.48 -4.17
N MET A 102 4.84 -3.00 -2.93
CA MET A 102 5.35 -1.68 -2.56
C MET A 102 6.28 -1.84 -1.36
N VAL A 103 7.41 -1.14 -1.41
CA VAL A 103 8.32 -1.01 -0.27
C VAL A 103 8.13 0.39 0.31
N GLU A 104 7.92 0.47 1.61
CA GLU A 104 7.80 1.75 2.31
C GLU A 104 8.94 1.92 3.30
N PHE A 105 9.67 3.04 3.23
CA PHE A 105 10.66 3.40 4.25
C PHE A 105 10.03 4.34 5.27
N VAL A 106 10.20 4.00 6.54
CA VAL A 106 9.70 4.75 7.69
C VAL A 106 10.83 4.91 8.71
N GLY A 107 11.06 6.13 9.20
CA GLY A 107 12.00 6.36 10.30
C GLY A 107 11.47 5.71 11.57
N ARG A 108 12.31 4.98 12.32
CA ARG A 108 11.86 4.29 13.55
C ARG A 108 11.80 5.23 14.75
N ASP A 109 12.74 6.18 14.82
CA ASP A 109 12.89 7.04 15.99
C ASP A 109 12.30 8.45 15.78
N MET A 110 12.01 8.82 14.53
CA MET A 110 11.41 10.10 14.16
C MET A 110 10.46 9.97 12.97
N ASP A 111 9.42 10.79 12.93
CA ASP A 111 8.51 10.89 11.78
C ASP A 111 9.20 11.65 10.64
N MET A 112 9.80 10.88 9.73
CA MET A 112 10.42 11.37 8.50
C MET A 112 9.47 11.30 7.29
N GLY A 113 8.18 11.07 7.56
CA GLY A 113 7.19 10.74 6.54
C GLY A 113 7.35 9.33 5.98
N LEU A 114 6.43 9.00 5.06
CA LEU A 114 6.33 7.70 4.43
C LEU A 114 6.88 7.76 3.01
N HIS A 115 7.97 7.05 2.75
CA HIS A 115 8.62 7.01 1.45
C HIS A 115 8.20 5.74 0.72
N ARG A 116 7.47 5.86 -0.39
CA ARG A 116 6.83 4.72 -1.06
C ARG A 116 7.50 4.42 -2.39
N PHE A 117 7.91 3.17 -2.57
CA PHE A 117 8.60 2.68 -3.75
C PHE A 117 7.82 1.49 -4.36
N PRO A 118 6.99 1.73 -5.38
CA PRO A 118 6.33 0.63 -6.08
C PRO A 118 7.37 -0.20 -6.85
N LEU A 119 7.26 -1.52 -6.77
CA LEU A 119 8.14 -2.44 -7.50
C LEU A 119 7.43 -2.99 -8.73
N ALA A 120 8.20 -3.20 -9.80
CA ALA A 120 7.73 -3.84 -11.02
C ALA A 120 8.03 -5.34 -10.96
N ARG A 121 7.07 -6.17 -11.35
CA ARG A 121 7.29 -7.61 -11.52
C ARG A 121 8.13 -7.85 -12.78
N ASP A 122 9.25 -8.52 -12.63
CA ASP A 122 10.14 -8.92 -13.71
C ASP A 122 9.77 -10.32 -14.26
N ALA A 123 10.40 -10.75 -15.36
CA ALA A 123 10.07 -11.97 -16.09
C ALA A 123 10.29 -13.25 -15.28
N ASP A 124 11.18 -13.22 -14.29
CA ASP A 124 11.45 -14.31 -13.34
C ASP A 124 10.47 -14.32 -12.14
N GLY A 125 9.50 -13.39 -12.12
CA GLY A 125 8.48 -13.27 -11.09
C GLY A 125 8.93 -12.46 -9.86
N VAL A 126 10.20 -12.05 -9.79
CA VAL A 126 10.74 -11.20 -8.72
C VAL A 126 10.27 -9.76 -8.93
N PHE A 127 9.94 -9.07 -7.84
CA PHE A 127 9.60 -7.66 -7.88
C PHE A 127 10.85 -6.82 -7.67
N ARG A 128 11.14 -5.91 -8.62
CA ARG A 128 12.34 -5.07 -8.60
C ARG A 128 12.02 -3.58 -8.71
N GLY A 129 12.85 -2.75 -8.11
CA GLY A 129 12.72 -1.29 -8.14
C GLY A 129 13.91 -0.61 -7.47
N HIS A 130 13.75 0.67 -7.15
CA HIS A 130 14.77 1.43 -6.43
C HIS A 130 14.14 2.20 -5.28
N GLY A 131 14.81 2.18 -4.13
CA GLY A 131 14.50 2.98 -2.95
C GLY A 131 15.51 4.09 -2.76
N GLN A 132 15.14 5.13 -2.02
CA GLN A 132 16.08 6.17 -1.61
C GLN A 132 15.58 6.79 -0.31
N VAL A 133 16.46 6.89 0.68
CA VAL A 133 16.17 7.63 1.90
C VAL A 133 16.44 9.11 1.65
N SER A 134 15.46 9.97 1.86
CA SER A 134 15.54 11.37 1.43
C SER A 134 16.45 12.26 2.27
N LEU A 135 16.63 11.96 3.56
CA LEU A 135 17.42 12.81 4.46
C LEU A 135 17.82 12.02 5.71
N CYS A 136 19.06 12.23 6.17
CA CYS A 136 19.47 11.89 7.52
C CYS A 136 19.90 13.15 8.27
N THR A 137 19.35 13.35 9.47
CA THR A 137 19.73 14.42 10.40
C THR A 137 20.89 14.02 11.30
N GLU A 138 21.05 12.72 11.56
CA GLU A 138 22.11 12.14 12.40
C GLU A 138 23.15 11.41 11.54
N SER A 139 24.29 11.03 12.13
CA SER A 139 25.33 10.28 11.41
C SER A 139 24.83 8.90 10.96
N VAL A 140 24.08 8.23 11.83
CA VAL A 140 23.42 6.95 11.56
C VAL A 140 21.99 7.10 12.08
N MET A 141 21.02 6.72 11.28
CA MET A 141 19.60 6.75 11.67
C MET A 141 18.97 5.37 11.44
N PRO A 142 18.15 4.89 12.38
CA PRO A 142 17.43 3.64 12.19
C PRO A 142 16.14 3.83 11.39
N TRP A 143 15.99 3.00 10.38
CA TRP A 143 14.85 2.95 9.47
C TRP A 143 14.22 1.57 9.47
N GLN A 144 13.00 1.51 8.96
CA GLN A 144 12.28 0.27 8.72
C GLN A 144 11.76 0.25 7.29
N ALA A 145 12.09 -0.83 6.58
CA ALA A 145 11.55 -1.18 5.28
C ALA A 145 10.33 -2.08 5.48
N ARG A 146 9.16 -1.57 5.10
CA ARG A 146 7.90 -2.31 5.11
C ARG A 146 7.63 -2.81 3.70
N VAL A 147 7.76 -4.10 3.49
CA VAL A 147 7.37 -4.73 2.24
C VAL A 147 5.89 -5.05 2.31
N VAL A 148 5.10 -4.50 1.41
CA VAL A 148 3.65 -4.69 1.34
C VAL A 148 3.27 -5.26 0.00
N ALA A 149 2.88 -6.52 -0.02
CA ALA A 149 2.30 -7.20 -1.17
C ALA A 149 0.77 -7.14 -1.09
N THR A 150 0.14 -6.60 -2.14
CA THR A 150 -1.32 -6.56 -2.27
C THR A 150 -1.77 -7.78 -3.06
N THR A 151 -2.69 -8.55 -2.50
CA THR A 151 -3.29 -9.74 -3.10
C THR A 151 -4.80 -9.55 -3.24
N ALA A 152 -5.46 -10.42 -4.01
CA ALA A 152 -6.92 -10.41 -4.14
C ALA A 152 -7.66 -10.57 -2.78
N ASN A 153 -7.00 -11.17 -1.78
CA ASN A 153 -7.59 -11.49 -0.47
C ASN A 153 -7.17 -10.53 0.65
N GLY A 154 -6.33 -9.52 0.36
CA GLY A 154 -5.81 -8.59 1.38
C GLY A 154 -4.33 -8.29 1.20
N ARG A 155 -3.73 -7.66 2.22
CA ARG A 155 -2.31 -7.28 2.18
C ARG A 155 -1.47 -8.15 3.10
N VAL A 156 -0.26 -8.44 2.66
CA VAL A 156 0.67 -9.33 3.35
C VAL A 156 2.08 -8.76 3.23
N GLY A 157 2.90 -8.88 4.26
CA GLY A 157 4.17 -8.17 4.27
C GLY A 157 5.10 -8.41 5.44
N GLY A 158 6.34 -7.97 5.31
CA GLY A 158 7.37 -8.03 6.36
C GLY A 158 7.86 -6.63 6.74
N GLN A 159 8.37 -6.49 7.96
CA GLN A 159 8.99 -5.26 8.47
C GLN A 159 10.46 -5.53 8.78
N PHE A 160 11.35 -4.98 7.98
CA PHE A 160 12.78 -5.21 8.06
C PHE A 160 13.48 -3.95 8.55
N ASP A 161 14.19 -4.04 9.66
CA ASP A 161 14.92 -2.91 10.21
C ASP A 161 16.30 -2.80 9.55
N PHE A 162 16.76 -1.57 9.33
CA PHE A 162 18.08 -1.28 8.77
C PHE A 162 18.56 0.10 9.23
N ASP A 163 19.87 0.34 9.17
CA ASP A 163 20.46 1.62 9.52
C ASP A 163 20.86 2.40 8.26
N VAL A 164 20.83 3.73 8.34
CA VAL A 164 21.18 4.60 7.22
C VAL A 164 22.20 5.62 7.67
N GLU A 165 23.32 5.66 6.97
CA GLU A 165 24.38 6.61 7.23
C GLU A 165 24.16 7.91 6.45
N ARG A 166 24.49 9.05 7.07
CA ARG A 166 24.52 10.33 6.35
C ARG A 166 25.63 10.33 5.31
N GLN A 167 25.33 10.71 4.07
CA GLN A 167 26.38 10.95 3.09
C GLN A 167 27.34 12.05 3.59
N ALA A 168 28.63 11.75 3.54
CA ALA A 168 29.66 12.75 3.70
C ALA A 168 29.62 13.70 2.48
N PRO A 169 29.74 15.03 2.71
CA PRO A 169 29.78 16.01 1.62
C PRO A 169 31.05 15.90 0.77
#